data_AF-R6G6Q2-F1
#
_entry.id   AF-R6G6Q2-F1
#
_cell.length_a   1.000
_cell.length_b   1.000
_cell.length_c   1.000
_cell.angle_alpha   90.00
_cell.angle_beta   90.00
_cell.angle_gamma   90.00
#
_symmetry.space_group_name_H-M   'P 1'
#
loop_
_entity.id
_entity.type
_entity.pdbx_description
1 polymer ?
#
loop_
_entity_poly.entity_id
_entity_poly.type
_entity_poly.pdbx_seq_one_letter_code
_entity_poly.pdbx_strand_id
1 'polypeptide(L)'
;MRGLQLELEVTQGRPELIQSVTATLGGIAGAFDMEAEQTIGEPVSTVFAFAREGSKLTANVRLLGAMGAVQTMVLDIVFVDGGRTQRTEVDLTESLADFNGDMATAYRVTGTLETPVGMEEGNAEITGWEPVDGGDVDAGM
;
A
#
# COMPACT_ATOMS: atom_id res chain seq x y z
N MET A 1 5.81 -13.95 9.60
CA MET A 1 5.69 -12.93 8.53
C MET A 1 4.25 -12.89 8.07
N ARG A 2 3.67 -11.70 8.03
CA ARG A 2 2.28 -11.41 7.68
C ARG A 2 2.20 -10.94 6.23
N GLY A 3 1.13 -11.31 5.53
CA GLY A 3 0.88 -10.86 4.16
C GLY A 3 0.08 -9.57 4.17
N LEU A 4 0.53 -8.56 3.44
CA LEU A 4 -0.20 -7.33 3.16
C LEU A 4 -0.50 -7.29 1.66
N GLN A 5 -1.78 -7.14 1.30
CA GLN A 5 -2.25 -6.93 -0.06
C GLN A 5 -2.75 -5.49 -0.19
N LEU A 6 -2.12 -4.74 -1.08
CA LEU A 6 -2.51 -3.36 -1.38
C LEU A 6 -3.10 -3.33 -2.78
N GLU A 7 -4.23 -2.67 -2.91
CA GLU A 7 -4.91 -2.45 -4.18
C GLU A 7 -5.29 -0.97 -4.31
N LEU A 8 -4.89 -0.37 -5.43
CA LEU A 8 -5.28 0.99 -5.77
C LEU A 8 -5.99 0.99 -7.11
N GLU A 9 -7.18 1.58 -7.15
CA GLU A 9 -7.88 1.85 -8.40
C GLU A 9 -7.55 3.27 -8.89
N VAL A 10 -7.06 3.40 -10.12
CA VAL A 10 -6.78 4.69 -10.73
C VAL A 10 -8.05 5.23 -11.39
N THR A 11 -8.73 6.16 -10.72
CA THR A 11 -10.06 6.67 -11.14
C THR A 11 -9.99 7.96 -11.93
N GLN A 12 -8.88 8.69 -11.87
CA GLN A 12 -8.68 9.95 -12.58
C GLN A 12 -7.34 10.01 -13.30
N GLY A 13 -7.33 10.85 -14.34
CA GLY A 13 -6.16 11.14 -15.16
C GLY A 13 -6.01 10.19 -16.35
N ARG A 14 -4.76 9.88 -16.68
CA ARG A 14 -4.40 9.01 -17.80
C ARG A 14 -3.65 7.78 -17.27
N PRO A 15 -4.34 6.79 -16.67
CA PRO A 15 -3.71 5.59 -16.11
C PRO A 15 -2.82 4.89 -17.13
N GLU A 16 -3.19 4.90 -18.41
CA GLU A 16 -2.41 4.39 -19.54
C GLU A 16 -0.98 4.92 -19.60
N LEU A 17 -0.73 6.13 -19.10
CA LEU A 17 0.58 6.74 -19.09
C LEU A 17 1.46 6.31 -17.91
N ILE A 18 0.93 5.61 -16.91
CA ILE A 18 1.72 5.14 -15.77
C ILE A 18 2.70 4.07 -16.27
N GLN A 19 4.00 4.37 -16.21
CA GLN A 19 5.08 3.44 -16.52
C GLN A 19 5.37 2.52 -15.33
N SER A 20 5.50 3.10 -14.14
CA SER A 20 5.78 2.35 -12.92
C SER A 20 5.27 3.09 -11.68
N VAL A 21 5.01 2.34 -10.63
CA VAL A 21 4.67 2.86 -9.30
C VAL A 21 5.49 2.09 -8.27
N THR A 22 6.35 2.80 -7.57
CA THR A 22 7.14 2.29 -6.44
C THR A 22 6.60 2.89 -5.16
N ALA A 23 6.56 2.12 -4.09
CA ALA A 23 6.10 2.56 -2.79
C ALA A 23 7.18 2.37 -1.73
N THR A 24 7.26 3.32 -0.81
CA THR A 24 7.99 3.19 0.45
C THR A 24 6.99 3.22 1.59
N LEU A 25 6.89 2.13 2.35
CA LEU A 25 6.02 2.02 3.52
C LEU A 25 6.87 2.06 4.80
N GLY A 26 6.68 3.10 5.61
CA GLY A 26 7.28 3.26 6.93
C GLY A 26 6.42 2.67 8.06
N GLY A 27 6.96 2.69 9.29
CA GLY A 27 6.23 2.22 10.46
C GLY A 27 6.09 0.69 10.51
N ILE A 28 7.11 -0.04 10.02
CA ILE A 28 7.11 -1.50 9.95
C ILE A 28 8.12 -2.07 10.95
N ALA A 29 7.83 -3.23 11.53
CA ALA A 29 8.76 -3.93 12.40
C ALA A 29 9.99 -4.45 11.61
N GLY A 30 11.19 -4.09 12.07
CA GLY A 30 12.45 -4.57 11.49
C GLY A 30 12.94 -5.90 12.08
N ALA A 31 12.49 -6.25 13.29
CA ALA A 31 12.89 -7.45 14.01
C ALA A 31 11.73 -8.06 14.83
N PHE A 32 11.85 -9.36 15.09
CA PHE A 32 10.90 -10.13 15.89
C PHE A 32 11.66 -10.99 16.90
N ASP A 33 11.29 -10.88 18.17
CA ASP A 33 11.77 -11.73 19.24
C ASP A 33 10.92 -13.00 19.28
N MET A 34 11.55 -14.16 19.08
CA MET A 34 10.86 -15.45 19.07
C MET A 34 10.51 -15.94 20.48
N GLU A 35 11.24 -15.54 21.51
CA GLU A 35 11.00 -15.96 22.89
C GLU A 35 9.86 -15.16 23.52
N ALA A 36 9.86 -13.85 23.28
CA ALA A 36 8.79 -12.95 23.74
C ALA A 36 7.60 -12.87 22.78
N GLU A 37 7.67 -13.55 21.63
CA GLU A 37 6.64 -13.57 20.57
C GLU A 37 6.17 -12.17 20.14
N GLN A 38 7.09 -11.21 20.11
CA GLN A 38 6.77 -9.79 19.86
C GLN A 38 7.76 -9.12 18.92
N THR A 39 7.31 -8.05 18.26
CA THR A 39 8.18 -7.18 17.46
C THR A 39 9.05 -6.32 18.38
N ILE A 40 10.33 -6.11 18.00
CA ILE A 40 11.30 -5.34 18.81
C ILE A 40 12.12 -4.37 17.94
N GLY A 41 12.73 -3.38 18.60
CA GLY A 41 13.59 -2.38 17.96
C GLY A 41 12.83 -1.13 17.49
N GLU A 42 13.49 -0.36 16.64
CA GLU A 42 12.92 0.85 16.03
C GLU A 42 12.13 0.50 14.75
N PRO A 43 11.07 1.24 14.43
CA PRO A 43 10.34 1.07 13.18
C PRO A 43 11.24 1.34 11.97
N VAL A 44 11.06 0.55 10.91
CA VAL A 44 11.79 0.65 9.65
C VAL A 44 10.86 0.92 8.48
N SER A 45 11.44 1.14 7.30
CA SER A 45 10.73 1.26 6.03
C SER A 45 11.01 0.07 5.11
N THR A 46 10.02 -0.31 4.30
CA THR A 46 10.18 -1.28 3.21
C THR A 46 9.82 -0.65 1.87
N VAL A 47 10.41 -1.13 0.79
CA VAL A 47 10.18 -0.64 -0.58
C VAL A 47 9.66 -1.77 -1.44
N PHE A 48 8.63 -1.51 -2.24
CA PHE A 48 8.05 -2.47 -3.16
C PHE A 48 7.45 -1.77 -4.39
N ALA A 49 7.24 -2.51 -5.47
CA ALA A 49 6.60 -2.01 -6.68
C ALA A 49 5.18 -2.54 -6.79
N PHE A 50 4.28 -1.74 -7.34
CA PHE A 50 2.96 -2.20 -7.75
C PHE A 50 3.02 -2.83 -9.13
N ALA A 51 2.36 -3.97 -9.29
CA ALA A 51 2.00 -4.52 -10.59
C ALA A 51 0.79 -3.75 -11.12
N ARG A 52 0.79 -3.42 -12.41
CA ARG A 52 -0.28 -2.67 -13.06
C ARG A 52 -1.04 -3.54 -14.05
N GLU A 53 -2.37 -3.53 -13.94
CA GLU A 53 -3.30 -4.14 -14.88
C GLU A 53 -4.41 -3.15 -15.22
N GLY A 54 -4.31 -2.49 -16.39
CA GLY A 54 -5.26 -1.44 -16.78
C GLY A 54 -5.17 -0.23 -15.84
N SER A 55 -6.28 0.08 -15.15
CA SER A 55 -6.40 1.10 -14.11
C SER A 55 -6.08 0.59 -12.70
N LYS A 56 -5.88 -0.72 -12.53
CA LYS A 56 -5.66 -1.34 -11.22
C LYS A 56 -4.18 -1.51 -10.92
N LEU A 57 -3.78 -1.13 -9.72
CA LEU A 57 -2.44 -1.33 -9.17
C LEU A 57 -2.53 -2.31 -8.00
N THR A 58 -1.70 -3.35 -8.00
CA THR A 58 -1.66 -4.34 -6.90
C THR A 58 -0.24 -4.57 -6.39
N ALA A 59 -0.09 -4.71 -5.08
CA ALA A 59 1.16 -5.11 -4.46
C ALA A 59 0.90 -6.17 -3.37
N ASN A 60 1.75 -7.19 -3.36
CA ASN A 60 1.74 -8.23 -2.32
C ASN A 60 3.08 -8.14 -1.57
N VAL A 61 3.02 -7.83 -0.28
CA VAL A 61 4.22 -7.59 0.55
C VAL A 61 4.20 -8.50 1.76
N ARG A 62 5.37 -9.04 2.15
CA ARG A 62 5.53 -9.80 3.39
C ARG A 62 6.22 -8.93 4.43
N LEU A 63 5.56 -8.68 5.55
CA LEU A 63 6.05 -7.82 6.63
C LEU A 63 6.17 -8.62 7.93
N LEU A 64 7.00 -8.18 8.86
CA LEU A 64 7.01 -8.76 10.21
C LEU A 64 5.80 -8.27 11.03
N GLY A 65 5.42 -7.01 10.88
CA GLY A 65 4.27 -6.38 11.53
C GLY A 65 4.31 -4.86 11.33
N ALA A 66 3.25 -4.17 11.72
CA ALA A 66 3.26 -2.71 11.89
C ALA A 66 3.89 -2.35 13.25
N MET A 67 4.65 -1.25 13.30
CA MET A 67 5.37 -0.79 14.48
C MET A 67 5.48 0.73 14.48
N GLY A 68 5.51 1.34 15.67
CA GLY A 68 5.54 2.79 15.80
C GLY A 68 4.14 3.41 15.71
N ALA A 69 4.07 4.72 15.89
CA ALA A 69 2.80 5.44 16.01
C ALA A 69 2.12 5.75 14.67
N VAL A 70 2.86 5.72 13.55
CA VAL A 70 2.36 6.12 12.23
C VAL A 70 2.88 5.18 11.15
N GLN A 71 2.01 4.75 10.24
CA GLN A 71 2.34 3.99 9.04
C GLN A 71 2.14 4.85 7.79
N THR A 72 3.19 5.53 7.36
CA THR A 72 3.15 6.37 6.15
C THR A 72 3.59 5.59 4.92
N MET A 73 2.78 5.63 3.87
CA MET A 73 3.17 5.15 2.54
C MET A 73 3.41 6.31 1.59
N VAL A 74 4.56 6.30 0.92
CA VAL A 74 4.88 7.25 -0.15
C VAL A 74 4.94 6.51 -1.47
N LEU A 75 4.13 6.93 -2.44
CA LEU A 75 4.17 6.44 -3.81
C LEU A 75 4.99 7.38 -4.69
N ASP A 76 5.92 6.81 -5.44
CA ASP A 76 6.65 7.44 -6.53
C ASP A 76 6.14 6.84 -7.86
N ILE A 77 5.51 7.67 -8.68
CA ILE A 77 4.89 7.30 -9.95
C ILE A 77 5.72 7.85 -11.09
N VAL A 78 6.06 7.03 -12.07
CA VAL A 78 6.75 7.44 -13.31
C VAL A 78 5.78 7.31 -14.47
N PHE A 79 5.74 8.32 -15.34
CA PHE A 79 4.91 8.34 -16.54
C PHE A 79 5.74 8.15 -17.82
N VAL A 80 5.16 7.48 -18.82
CA VAL A 80 5.80 7.24 -20.14
C VAL A 80 6.01 8.53 -20.95
N ASP A 81 5.22 9.57 -20.69
CA ASP A 81 5.28 10.86 -21.39
C ASP A 81 6.44 11.71 -20.85
N GLY A 82 7.63 11.50 -21.40
CA GLY A 82 8.82 12.29 -21.09
C GLY A 82 9.48 11.99 -19.74
N GLY A 83 9.11 10.91 -19.05
CA GLY A 83 9.70 10.52 -17.76
C GLY A 83 9.27 11.40 -16.60
N ARG A 84 8.15 12.13 -16.73
CA ARG A 84 7.55 12.89 -15.63
C ARG A 84 7.34 11.98 -14.42
N THR A 85 7.65 12.49 -13.24
CA THR A 85 7.42 11.78 -11.98
C THR A 85 6.41 12.51 -11.12
N GLN A 86 5.70 11.75 -10.28
CA GLN A 86 4.85 12.28 -9.22
C GLN A 86 5.16 11.55 -7.91
N ARG A 87 5.00 12.27 -6.81
CA ARG A 87 5.15 11.74 -5.46
C ARG A 87 3.88 12.05 -4.69
N THR A 88 3.30 11.05 -4.04
CA THR A 88 2.13 11.21 -3.18
C THR A 88 2.31 10.42 -1.90
N GLU A 89 1.75 10.91 -0.81
CA GLU A 89 1.92 10.37 0.53
C GLU A 89 0.55 10.11 1.15
N VAL A 90 0.42 9.00 1.86
CA VAL A 90 -0.79 8.63 2.58
C VAL A 90 -0.47 8.03 3.93
N ASP A 91 -1.27 8.39 4.92
CA ASP A 91 -1.28 7.78 6.24
C ASP A 91 -2.18 6.54 6.22
N LEU A 92 -1.60 5.38 6.54
CA LEU A 92 -2.29 4.08 6.62
C LEU A 92 -2.46 3.61 8.06
N THR A 93 -2.20 4.46 9.07
CA THR A 93 -2.22 4.07 10.49
C THR A 93 -3.55 3.45 10.89
N GLU A 94 -4.66 4.11 10.54
CA GLU A 94 -6.00 3.57 10.81
C GLU A 94 -6.27 2.30 10.00
N SER A 95 -5.91 2.30 8.71
CA SER A 95 -6.12 1.17 7.82
C SER A 95 -5.32 -0.08 8.21
N LEU A 96 -4.19 0.08 8.90
CA LEU A 96 -3.30 -0.99 9.37
C LEU A 96 -3.40 -1.26 10.87
N ALA A 97 -4.38 -0.66 11.57
CA ALA A 97 -4.53 -0.82 13.02
C ALA A 97 -4.63 -2.30 13.45
N ASP A 98 -5.36 -3.11 12.67
CA ASP A 98 -5.58 -4.53 12.94
C ASP A 98 -4.59 -5.46 12.21
N PHE A 99 -3.62 -4.90 11.47
CA PHE A 99 -2.67 -5.69 10.67
C PHE A 99 -1.88 -6.71 11.50
N ASN A 100 -1.62 -6.39 12.76
CA ASN A 100 -0.88 -7.28 13.66
C ASN A 100 -1.74 -8.40 14.28
N GLY A 101 -3.07 -8.33 14.17
CA GLY A 101 -4.02 -9.22 14.82
C GLY A 101 -4.03 -10.64 14.24
N ASP A 102 -4.40 -10.79 12.96
CA ASP A 102 -4.42 -12.08 12.25
C ASP A 102 -3.11 -12.33 11.49
N MET A 103 -2.53 -13.52 11.67
CA MET A 103 -1.30 -13.95 11.01
C MET A 103 -1.53 -15.04 9.94
N ALA A 104 -2.74 -15.60 9.86
CA ALA A 104 -3.10 -16.67 8.94
C ALA A 104 -3.58 -16.13 7.59
N THR A 105 -4.37 -15.04 7.61
CA THR A 105 -4.96 -14.44 6.42
C THR A 105 -4.13 -13.27 5.91
N ALA A 106 -4.10 -13.07 4.59
CA ALA A 106 -3.48 -11.88 4.04
C ALA A 106 -4.38 -10.67 4.33
N TYR A 107 -3.82 -9.64 4.96
CA TYR A 107 -4.53 -8.42 5.29
C TYR A 107 -4.67 -7.56 4.04
N ARG A 108 -5.89 -7.17 3.67
CA ARG A 108 -6.16 -6.45 2.42
C ARG A 108 -6.58 -5.02 2.70
N VAL A 109 -5.93 -4.08 2.01
CA VAL A 109 -6.27 -2.67 2.05
C VAL A 109 -6.45 -2.18 0.61
N THR A 110 -7.58 -1.53 0.36
CA THR A 110 -7.93 -0.97 -0.95
C THR A 110 -8.00 0.54 -0.86
N GLY A 111 -7.63 1.26 -1.91
CA GLY A 111 -7.79 2.70 -2.01
C GLY A 111 -7.95 3.15 -3.46
N THR A 112 -8.04 4.46 -3.65
CA THR A 112 -8.19 5.12 -4.94
C THR A 112 -7.01 6.04 -5.18
N LEU A 113 -6.45 6.03 -6.39
CA LEU A 113 -5.39 6.94 -6.82
C LEU A 113 -5.92 7.87 -7.92
N GLU A 114 -6.02 9.15 -7.61
CA GLU A 114 -6.42 10.17 -8.57
C GLU A 114 -5.17 10.81 -9.17
N THR A 115 -4.91 10.59 -10.46
CA THR A 115 -3.82 11.27 -11.18
C THR A 115 -4.36 12.50 -11.92
N PRO A 116 -3.58 13.59 -12.07
CA PRO A 116 -4.05 14.78 -12.78
C PRO A 116 -4.49 14.49 -14.22
N VAL A 117 -5.58 15.14 -14.62
CA VAL A 117 -6.26 14.97 -15.93
C VAL A 117 -5.63 15.75 -17.10
N GLY A 118 -4.56 16.53 -16.88
CA GLY A 118 -3.89 17.35 -17.92
C GLY A 118 -2.39 17.57 -17.72
N MET A 119 -1.82 18.56 -18.43
CA MET A 119 -0.44 19.07 -18.22
C MET A 119 -0.36 20.08 -17.05
N GLU A 120 -1.41 20.21 -16.25
CA GLU A 120 -1.44 21.12 -15.10
C GLU A 120 -0.56 20.55 -13.97
N GLU A 121 0.14 21.45 -13.27
CA GLU A 121 0.89 21.13 -12.05
C GLU A 121 -0.08 20.64 -10.96
N GLY A 122 -0.29 19.33 -10.89
CA GLY A 122 -1.05 18.66 -9.85
C GLY A 122 -0.29 17.46 -9.29
N ASN A 123 -0.46 17.19 -8.00
CA ASN A 123 0.02 15.96 -7.38
C ASN A 123 -1.09 14.91 -7.43
N ALA A 124 -0.71 13.63 -7.50
CA ALA A 124 -1.69 12.57 -7.36
C ALA A 124 -2.23 12.54 -5.93
N GLU A 125 -3.52 12.30 -5.75
CA GLU A 125 -4.16 12.19 -4.43
C GLU A 125 -4.59 10.74 -4.20
N ILE A 126 -4.44 10.26 -2.97
CA ILE A 126 -4.92 8.93 -2.58
C ILE A 126 -6.11 9.09 -1.64
N THR A 127 -7.24 8.47 -1.96
CA THR A 127 -8.49 8.55 -1.17
C THR A 127 -9.09 7.18 -0.90
N GLY A 128 -9.98 7.08 0.09
CA GLY A 128 -10.85 5.91 0.29
C GLY A 128 -10.18 4.63 0.79
N TRP A 129 -9.18 4.73 1.67
CA TRP A 129 -8.60 3.55 2.30
C TRP A 129 -9.56 2.93 3.32
N GLU A 130 -10.07 1.74 3.02
CA GLU A 130 -10.87 0.94 3.95
C GLU A 130 -10.28 -0.48 4.04
N PRO A 131 -10.16 -1.08 5.24
CA PRO A 131 -9.89 -2.51 5.33
C PRO A 131 -11.05 -3.27 4.70
N VAL A 132 -10.74 -4.20 3.81
CA VAL A 132 -11.77 -5.11 3.31
C VAL A 132 -11.93 -6.20 4.36
N ASP A 133 -13.05 -6.20 5.08
CA ASP A 133 -13.40 -7.33 5.94
C ASP A 133 -13.27 -8.61 5.11
N GLY A 134 -12.46 -9.54 5.60
CA GLY A 134 -12.33 -10.88 5.07
C GLY A 134 -13.62 -11.65 5.30
N GLY A 135 -14.69 -11.24 4.62
CA GLY A 135 -15.95 -11.94 4.57
C GLY A 135 -15.67 -13.33 4.05
N ASP A 136 -15.96 -14.31 4.91
CA ASP A 136 -15.89 -15.74 4.67
C ASP A 136 -16.34 -16.03 3.23
N VAL A 137 -15.42 -16.57 2.42
CA VAL A 137 -15.82 -17.16 1.14
C VAL A 137 -16.52 -18.45 1.50
N ASP A 138 -17.83 -18.36 1.72
CA ASP A 138 -18.71 -19.52 1.73
C ASP A 138 -18.45 -20.31 0.45
N ALA A 139 -17.67 -21.38 0.58
CA ALA A 139 -17.48 -22.38 -0.44
C ALA A 139 -18.81 -23.14 -0.55
N GLY A 140 -19.71 -22.60 -1.38
CA GLY A 140 -20.95 -23.25 -1.76
C GLY A 140 -20.67 -24.63 -2.35
N MET A 141 -21.24 -25.65 -1.70
CA MET A 141 -21.39 -27.04 -2.15
C MET A 141 -21.94 -27.16 -3.57
#